data_AF-A0A956F8F5-F1
#
_entry.id   AF-A0A956F8F5-F1
#
_cell.length_a   1.000
_cell.length_b   1.000
_cell.length_c   1.000
_cell.angle_alpha   90.00
_cell.angle_beta   90.00
_cell.angle_gamma   90.00
#
_symmetry.space_group_name_H-M   'P 1'
#
loop_
_entity.id
_entity.type
_entity.pdbx_description
1 polymer ?
#
loop_
_entity_poly.entity_id
_entity_poly.type
_entity_poly.pdbx_seq_one_letter_code
_entity_poly.pdbx_strand_id
1 'polypeptide(L)'
;MRLRGVLGCSVAFALMTTVGTAHAAEVWVGDFETGDLSQWNFVLNGDVGGNVYAWAQGELVAEGSFAGRLELHNDAVWPNGLKRVELQHRPQDARTAEGATTYFAWSFYLPQTLPADPGQTIGYWESANSYQQMMAFSVQGESISFYTRQPSNVEQWHADGVVTAEQWHRIAMGITWSKDEGVGRVDVWFDGEQVVDQGVARTLNDDNPHFTQVGLLRGAIEFEDVPVIIIDDAVEGDSVEDVRPDDLPSEGGDTGTGEGGSDSGTSGAGDAGSGTTDGYPDPTGVIDDAGTALPGEGGDEWGDGSGSTGSGAGESEGSDSGCGCRSGSGTGGLAAWGLLGLLGLRRRRR
;
A
#
# COMPACT_ATOMS: atom_id res chain seq x y z
N MET A 1 -84.89 -4.10 19.96
CA MET A 1 -83.95 -3.93 21.09
C MET A 1 -82.67 -4.71 20.76
N ARG A 2 -81.53 -4.02 20.68
CA ARG A 2 -80.14 -4.53 20.59
C ARG A 2 -79.72 -5.30 19.32
N LEU A 3 -79.30 -4.57 18.27
CA LEU A 3 -78.28 -5.06 17.33
C LEU A 3 -76.89 -4.75 17.91
N ARG A 4 -76.05 -5.79 18.05
CA ARG A 4 -74.64 -5.71 18.45
C ARG A 4 -73.80 -5.37 17.22
N GLY A 5 -73.14 -4.21 17.22
CA GLY A 5 -72.11 -3.86 16.24
C GLY A 5 -70.76 -4.45 16.65
N VAL A 6 -70.13 -5.20 15.75
CA VAL A 6 -68.78 -5.74 15.91
C VAL A 6 -67.79 -4.71 15.38
N LEU A 7 -66.90 -4.24 16.26
CA LEU A 7 -65.84 -3.29 15.96
C LEU A 7 -64.66 -4.07 15.36
N GLY A 8 -64.38 -3.85 14.07
CA GLY A 8 -63.24 -4.46 13.37
C GLY A 8 -61.95 -3.73 13.70
N CYS A 9 -61.04 -4.40 14.41
CA CYS A 9 -59.69 -3.93 14.69
C CYS A 9 -58.82 -4.16 13.46
N SER A 10 -58.42 -3.09 12.76
CA SER A 10 -57.49 -3.19 11.62
C SER A 10 -56.06 -3.12 12.15
N VAL A 11 -55.34 -4.24 12.07
CA VAL A 11 -53.90 -4.32 12.36
C VAL A 11 -53.15 -3.85 11.11
N ALA A 12 -52.56 -2.66 11.18
CA ALA A 12 -51.64 -2.16 10.16
C ALA A 12 -50.29 -2.86 10.33
N PHE A 13 -49.93 -3.74 9.39
CA PHE A 13 -48.62 -4.37 9.32
C PHE A 13 -47.64 -3.37 8.70
N ALA A 14 -46.80 -2.74 9.53
CA ALA A 14 -45.72 -1.87 9.07
C ALA A 14 -44.60 -2.76 8.50
N LEU A 15 -44.44 -2.73 7.18
CA LEU A 15 -43.35 -3.40 6.47
C LEU A 15 -42.06 -2.60 6.72
N MET A 16 -41.27 -3.00 7.73
CA MET A 16 -39.92 -2.45 7.94
C MET A 16 -39.01 -2.99 6.83
N THR A 17 -38.77 -2.17 5.81
CA THR A 17 -37.70 -2.41 4.84
C THR A 17 -36.37 -2.15 5.52
N THR A 18 -35.67 -3.21 5.91
CA THR A 18 -34.25 -3.13 6.28
C THR A 18 -33.46 -2.70 5.05
N VAL A 19 -33.02 -1.45 5.03
CA VAL A 19 -32.03 -0.99 4.06
C VAL A 19 -30.71 -1.62 4.49
N GLY A 20 -30.29 -2.70 3.82
CA GLY A 20 -28.96 -3.24 4.01
C GLY A 20 -27.95 -2.19 3.53
N THR A 21 -27.03 -1.79 4.40
CA THR A 21 -25.83 -1.07 3.99
C THR A 21 -25.04 -2.02 3.09
N ALA A 22 -25.04 -1.75 1.79
CA ALA A 22 -24.11 -2.40 0.89
C ALA A 22 -22.73 -1.81 1.20
N HIS A 23 -21.95 -2.50 2.04
CA HIS A 23 -20.53 -2.23 2.12
C HIS A 23 -19.91 -2.64 0.78
N ALA A 24 -19.09 -1.76 0.21
CA ALA A 24 -18.30 -2.10 -0.95
C ALA A 24 -17.38 -3.28 -0.57
N ALA A 25 -17.18 -4.21 -1.49
CA ALA A 25 -16.21 -5.28 -1.26
C ALA A 25 -14.81 -4.68 -1.40
N GLU A 26 -13.88 -5.18 -0.60
CA GLU A 26 -12.46 -4.87 -0.70
C GLU A 26 -11.98 -5.04 -2.15
N VAL A 27 -11.11 -4.13 -2.60
CA VAL A 27 -10.62 -4.10 -3.98
C VAL A 27 -9.54 -5.16 -4.19
N TRP A 28 -8.70 -5.35 -3.16
CA TRP A 28 -7.67 -6.38 -3.13
C TRP A 28 -7.40 -6.79 -1.68
N VAL A 29 -7.00 -8.06 -1.50
CA VAL A 29 -6.72 -8.67 -0.19
C VAL A 29 -5.44 -9.51 -0.28
N GLY A 30 -4.52 -9.24 0.65
CA GLY A 30 -3.26 -9.94 0.90
C GLY A 30 -3.18 -10.50 2.33
N ASP A 31 -4.18 -11.29 2.70
CA ASP A 31 -4.39 -11.95 4.00
C ASP A 31 -3.70 -13.33 4.13
N PHE A 32 -2.96 -13.77 3.11
CA PHE A 32 -2.25 -15.06 3.09
C PHE A 32 -3.14 -16.31 3.18
N GLU A 33 -4.47 -16.20 3.08
CA GLU A 33 -5.39 -17.34 3.20
C GLU A 33 -5.26 -18.37 2.06
N THR A 34 -4.47 -18.05 1.03
CA THR A 34 -4.01 -18.99 0.02
C THR A 34 -2.97 -20.00 0.53
N GLY A 35 -2.41 -19.78 1.72
CA GLY A 35 -1.36 -20.61 2.33
C GLY A 35 0.03 -20.37 1.72
N ASP A 36 0.19 -19.34 0.90
CA ASP A 36 1.45 -18.91 0.30
C ASP A 36 1.46 -17.38 0.06
N LEU A 37 2.47 -16.87 -0.65
CA LEU A 37 2.64 -15.43 -0.91
C LEU A 37 2.02 -14.98 -2.25
N SER A 38 1.22 -15.81 -2.93
CA SER A 38 0.77 -15.59 -4.31
C SER A 38 -0.23 -14.44 -4.49
N GLN A 39 -0.81 -13.93 -3.40
CA GLN A 39 -1.68 -12.75 -3.43
C GLN A 39 -0.91 -11.45 -3.71
N TRP A 40 0.39 -11.44 -3.41
CA TRP A 40 1.28 -10.31 -3.62
C TRP A 40 1.89 -10.35 -5.03
N ASN A 41 2.10 -9.19 -5.64
CA ASN A 41 2.60 -9.11 -7.01
C ASN A 41 4.08 -9.50 -7.12
N PHE A 42 4.86 -9.23 -6.07
CA PHE A 42 6.28 -9.53 -6.03
C PHE A 42 6.74 -9.74 -4.59
N VAL A 43 7.69 -10.66 -4.41
CA VAL A 43 8.37 -10.92 -3.14
C VAL A 43 9.84 -10.61 -3.34
N LEU A 44 10.29 -9.49 -2.80
CA LEU A 44 11.66 -9.02 -2.91
C LEU A 44 12.54 -9.80 -1.92
N ASN A 45 13.58 -10.47 -2.43
CA ASN A 45 14.52 -11.29 -1.65
C ASN A 45 13.84 -12.31 -0.72
N GLY A 46 12.68 -12.85 -1.11
CA GLY A 46 12.01 -13.91 -0.35
C GLY A 46 12.77 -15.25 -0.35
N ASP A 47 13.65 -15.46 -1.34
CA ASP A 47 14.63 -16.54 -1.39
C ASP A 47 15.97 -15.97 -1.86
N VAL A 48 17.04 -16.23 -1.09
CA VAL A 48 18.41 -15.82 -1.43
C VAL A 48 19.32 -17.03 -1.30
N GLY A 49 19.86 -17.48 -2.43
CA GLY A 49 20.81 -18.60 -2.46
C GLY A 49 20.22 -19.93 -1.95
N GLY A 50 18.90 -20.11 -2.00
CA GLY A 50 18.19 -21.29 -1.49
C GLY A 50 17.82 -21.19 -0.01
N ASN A 51 18.06 -20.05 0.64
CA ASN A 51 17.53 -19.73 1.96
C ASN A 51 16.22 -18.96 1.80
N VAL A 52 15.15 -19.43 2.45
CA VAL A 52 13.83 -18.78 2.42
C VAL A 52 13.74 -17.75 3.53
N TYR A 53 13.44 -16.50 3.16
CA TYR A 53 13.33 -15.35 4.07
C TYR A 53 11.91 -14.77 4.14
N ALA A 54 11.00 -15.20 3.27
CA ALA A 54 9.59 -14.86 3.34
C ALA A 54 8.71 -16.10 3.10
N TRP A 55 7.72 -16.34 3.96
CA TRP A 55 6.77 -17.44 3.79
C TRP A 55 5.45 -17.19 4.53
N ALA A 56 4.38 -17.86 4.11
CA ALA A 56 3.13 -17.91 4.85
C ALA A 56 3.21 -18.96 5.97
N GLN A 57 2.69 -18.64 7.16
CA GLN A 57 2.72 -19.50 8.35
C GLN A 57 1.41 -19.43 9.13
N GLY A 58 1.12 -20.44 9.96
CA GLY A 58 -0.13 -20.52 10.72
C GLY A 58 0.04 -20.49 12.25
N GLU A 59 1.22 -20.19 12.78
CA GLU A 59 1.46 -20.21 14.24
C GLU A 59 1.03 -18.90 14.92
N LEU A 60 1.23 -17.77 14.24
CA LEU A 60 0.88 -16.45 14.73
C LEU A 60 0.23 -15.67 13.59
N VAL A 61 -1.06 -15.43 13.76
CA VAL A 61 -1.99 -14.99 12.72
C VAL A 61 -2.89 -13.92 13.32
N ALA A 62 -3.18 -12.86 12.57
CA ALA A 62 -4.09 -11.79 12.96
C ALA A 62 -5.54 -12.22 12.72
N GLU A 63 -5.80 -12.77 11.53
CA GLU A 63 -7.11 -13.26 11.11
C GLU A 63 -7.00 -14.52 10.24
N GLY A 64 -8.06 -15.32 10.20
CA GLY A 64 -8.06 -16.52 9.36
C GLY A 64 -7.08 -17.59 9.84
N SER A 65 -6.24 -18.08 8.95
CA SER A 65 -5.43 -19.30 9.10
C SER A 65 -3.94 -19.06 8.87
N PHE A 66 -3.56 -18.01 8.14
CA PHE A 66 -2.18 -17.76 7.75
C PHE A 66 -1.80 -16.29 7.87
N ALA A 67 -0.52 -16.04 8.12
CA ALA A 67 0.10 -14.72 8.03
C ALA A 67 1.46 -14.82 7.32
N GLY A 68 1.93 -13.73 6.73
CA GLY A 68 3.24 -13.65 6.10
C GLY A 68 4.35 -13.36 7.12
N ARG A 69 5.35 -14.21 7.23
CA ARG A 69 6.55 -13.98 8.04
C ARG A 69 7.73 -13.61 7.15
N LEU A 70 8.41 -12.52 7.49
CA LEU A 70 9.58 -12.00 6.79
C LEU A 70 10.75 -11.85 7.76
N GLU A 71 11.93 -12.29 7.34
CA GLU A 71 13.18 -12.18 8.10
C GLU A 71 14.24 -11.45 7.28
N LEU A 72 14.88 -10.43 7.85
CA LEU A 72 15.94 -9.71 7.18
C LEU A 72 17.31 -10.27 7.54
N HIS A 73 18.04 -10.75 6.53
CA HIS A 73 19.40 -11.27 6.66
C HIS A 73 20.41 -10.38 5.91
N ASN A 74 21.69 -10.45 6.29
CA ASN A 74 22.73 -9.56 5.75
C ASN A 74 22.96 -9.74 4.23
N ASP A 75 22.66 -10.91 3.68
CA ASP A 75 22.82 -11.27 2.28
C ASP A 75 21.59 -10.95 1.41
N ALA A 76 20.49 -10.48 2.01
CA ALA A 76 19.31 -9.97 1.30
C ALA A 76 19.57 -8.57 0.69
N VAL A 77 20.60 -8.46 -0.15
CA VAL A 77 21.14 -7.21 -0.69
C VAL A 77 20.50 -6.90 -2.05
N TRP A 78 19.96 -5.69 -2.18
CA TRP A 78 19.50 -5.13 -3.45
C TRP A 78 20.67 -4.49 -4.22
N PRO A 79 20.63 -4.32 -5.56
CA PRO A 79 21.76 -3.79 -6.33
C PRO A 79 22.32 -2.42 -5.89
N ASN A 80 21.54 -1.61 -5.16
CA ASN A 80 21.99 -0.35 -4.57
C ASN A 80 22.65 -0.50 -3.19
N GLY A 81 22.85 -1.73 -2.72
CA GLY A 81 23.46 -2.06 -1.43
C GLY A 81 22.50 -2.10 -0.24
N LEU A 82 21.26 -1.63 -0.40
CA LEU A 82 20.25 -1.72 0.66
C LEU A 82 19.90 -3.17 0.96
N LYS A 83 19.52 -3.44 2.21
CA LYS A 83 19.14 -4.78 2.66
C LYS A 83 17.63 -4.84 2.85
N ARG A 84 16.98 -5.77 2.16
CA ARG A 84 15.53 -5.71 1.92
C ARG A 84 14.93 -7.10 1.85
N VAL A 85 13.82 -7.33 2.54
CA VAL A 85 12.89 -8.45 2.31
C VAL A 85 11.48 -7.90 2.45
N GLU A 86 10.72 -7.87 1.36
CA GLU A 86 9.46 -7.12 1.28
C GLU A 86 8.46 -7.76 0.33
N LEU A 87 7.17 -7.54 0.62
CA LEU A 87 6.06 -7.88 -0.24
C LEU A 87 5.59 -6.64 -0.98
N GLN A 88 5.32 -6.77 -2.28
CA GLN A 88 4.84 -5.69 -3.13
C GLN A 88 3.39 -5.91 -3.53
N HIS A 89 2.57 -4.88 -3.33
CA HIS A 89 1.27 -4.76 -3.96
C HIS A 89 1.30 -3.66 -5.00
N ARG A 90 0.81 -3.96 -6.21
CA ARG A 90 0.65 -3.01 -7.31
C ARG A 90 -0.85 -2.89 -7.61
N PRO A 91 -1.49 -1.80 -7.17
CA PRO A 91 -2.85 -1.46 -7.56
C PRO A 91 -3.01 -1.39 -9.08
N GLN A 92 -4.27 -1.43 -9.53
CA GLN A 92 -4.58 -1.07 -10.92
C GLN A 92 -4.14 0.37 -11.19
N ASP A 93 -3.52 0.63 -12.34
CA ASP A 93 -2.89 1.94 -12.65
C ASP A 93 -3.84 3.15 -12.43
N ALA A 94 -5.13 3.01 -12.70
CA ALA A 94 -6.13 4.08 -12.52
C ALA A 94 -6.35 4.48 -11.05
N ARG A 95 -5.98 3.62 -10.10
CA ARG A 95 -6.17 3.85 -8.67
C ARG A 95 -5.12 4.79 -8.10
N THR A 96 -3.92 4.82 -8.68
CA THR A 96 -2.87 5.78 -8.33
C THR A 96 -2.74 6.90 -9.36
N ALA A 97 -3.77 7.14 -10.17
CA ALA A 97 -3.75 8.20 -11.16
C ALA A 97 -4.00 9.58 -10.52
N GLU A 98 -3.64 10.66 -11.22
CA GLU A 98 -3.92 12.03 -10.78
C GLU A 98 -5.41 12.23 -10.41
N GLY A 99 -5.65 12.71 -9.19
CA GLY A 99 -6.97 12.95 -8.61
C GLY A 99 -7.67 11.70 -8.05
N ALA A 100 -7.07 10.51 -8.15
CA ALA A 100 -7.62 9.30 -7.54
C ALA A 100 -7.38 9.28 -6.02
N THR A 101 -8.20 8.51 -5.32
CA THR A 101 -8.02 8.22 -3.90
C THR A 101 -7.95 6.71 -3.69
N THR A 102 -6.97 6.24 -2.93
CA THR A 102 -6.85 4.84 -2.53
C THR A 102 -6.74 4.73 -1.02
N TYR A 103 -7.37 3.71 -0.47
CA TYR A 103 -7.13 3.30 0.90
C TYR A 103 -6.33 2.00 0.91
N PHE A 104 -5.35 1.91 1.81
CA PHE A 104 -4.56 0.70 2.01
C PHE A 104 -4.27 0.52 3.50
N ALA A 105 -4.37 -0.71 3.98
CA ALA A 105 -3.97 -1.07 5.33
C ALA A 105 -3.22 -2.40 5.35
N TRP A 106 -2.47 -2.61 6.43
CA TRP A 106 -1.94 -3.90 6.80
C TRP A 106 -1.75 -3.95 8.31
N SER A 107 -1.84 -5.15 8.86
CA SER A 107 -1.47 -5.43 10.24
C SER A 107 -0.03 -5.95 10.28
N PHE A 108 0.70 -5.60 11.34
CA PHE A 108 2.04 -6.11 11.56
C PHE A 108 2.27 -6.50 13.02
N TYR A 109 3.13 -7.49 13.23
CA TYR A 109 3.57 -7.95 14.53
C TYR A 109 5.09 -8.08 14.53
N LEU A 110 5.71 -7.61 15.60
CA LEU A 110 7.15 -7.73 15.82
C LEU A 110 7.42 -8.72 16.95
N PRO A 111 8.03 -9.89 16.66
CA PRO A 111 8.40 -10.84 17.72
C PRO A 111 9.41 -10.28 18.72
N GLN A 112 10.18 -9.28 18.34
CA GLN A 112 11.14 -8.55 19.17
C GLN A 112 11.16 -7.09 18.72
N THR A 113 11.48 -6.17 19.62
CA THR A 113 11.69 -4.75 19.29
C THR A 113 12.80 -4.63 18.24
N LEU A 114 12.53 -3.89 17.17
CA LEU A 114 13.53 -3.64 16.12
C LEU A 114 14.67 -2.76 16.68
N PRO A 115 15.90 -2.87 16.17
CA PRO A 115 16.97 -1.96 16.56
C PRO A 115 16.63 -0.48 16.34
N ALA A 116 17.10 0.36 17.24
CA ALA A 116 16.97 1.81 17.11
C ALA A 116 17.98 2.41 16.10
N ASP A 117 19.13 1.75 15.90
CA ASP A 117 20.16 2.21 14.96
C ASP A 117 20.82 1.01 14.24
N PRO A 118 20.74 0.93 12.90
CA PRO A 118 19.93 1.78 12.03
C PRO A 118 18.43 1.45 12.18
N GLY A 119 17.59 2.45 11.92
CA GLY A 119 16.15 2.24 11.77
C GLY A 119 15.77 1.33 10.60
N GLN A 120 14.50 0.95 10.56
CA GLN A 120 13.90 0.06 9.59
C GLN A 120 12.71 0.74 8.91
N THR A 121 12.70 0.83 7.58
CA THR A 121 11.46 1.16 6.86
C THR A 121 10.60 -0.10 6.76
N ILE A 122 9.35 -0.01 7.20
CA ILE A 122 8.43 -1.16 7.27
C ILE A 122 7.31 -1.13 6.22
N GLY A 123 7.08 0.04 5.62
CA GLY A 123 6.06 0.23 4.61
C GLY A 123 6.30 1.51 3.82
N TYR A 124 6.12 1.50 2.51
CA TYR A 124 6.27 2.68 1.68
C TYR A 124 5.59 2.62 0.31
N TRP A 125 5.45 3.78 -0.33
CA TRP A 125 4.92 3.93 -1.68
C TRP A 125 5.95 4.53 -2.62
N GLU A 126 6.03 4.01 -3.84
CA GLU A 126 7.03 4.40 -4.81
C GLU A 126 6.46 4.39 -6.24
N SER A 127 6.91 5.35 -7.03
CA SER A 127 6.56 5.42 -8.45
C SER A 127 7.21 4.27 -9.22
N ALA A 128 6.41 3.53 -9.99
CA ALA A 128 6.92 2.53 -10.91
C ALA A 128 7.82 3.19 -11.96
N ASN A 129 8.85 2.47 -12.41
CA ASN A 129 9.81 2.90 -13.44
C ASN A 129 10.76 4.05 -13.05
N SER A 130 10.32 5.05 -12.27
CA SER A 130 11.19 6.15 -11.80
C SER A 130 11.79 5.90 -10.42
N TYR A 131 11.23 4.96 -9.66
CA TYR A 131 11.69 4.54 -8.33
C TYR A 131 11.81 5.74 -7.38
N GLN A 132 10.88 6.68 -7.48
CA GLN A 132 10.79 7.81 -6.58
C GLN A 132 9.87 7.45 -5.42
N GLN A 133 10.45 7.23 -4.25
CA GLN A 133 9.71 6.96 -3.02
C GLN A 133 8.95 8.23 -2.59
N MET A 134 7.64 8.10 -2.42
CA MET A 134 6.73 9.21 -2.14
C MET A 134 6.45 9.39 -0.66
N MET A 135 6.34 8.30 0.08
CA MET A 135 6.07 8.30 1.52
C MET A 135 6.49 6.97 2.15
N ALA A 136 6.78 6.97 3.45
CA ALA A 136 7.28 5.80 4.16
C ALA A 136 6.99 5.83 5.66
N PHE A 137 6.81 4.65 6.25
CA PHE A 137 6.87 4.42 7.69
C PHE A 137 8.24 3.86 8.06
N SER A 138 8.86 4.46 9.07
CA SER A 138 10.12 3.98 9.63
C SER A 138 9.98 3.73 11.13
N VAL A 139 10.49 2.59 11.58
CA VAL A 139 10.56 2.18 12.99
C VAL A 139 12.00 2.22 13.48
N GLN A 140 12.21 2.77 14.67
CA GLN A 140 13.48 2.81 15.38
C GLN A 140 13.21 2.44 16.84
N GLY A 141 13.59 1.23 17.25
CA GLY A 141 13.20 0.76 18.57
C GLY A 141 11.69 0.58 18.64
N GLU A 142 11.07 1.28 19.58
CA GLU A 142 9.61 1.32 19.79
C GLU A 142 8.97 2.60 19.22
N SER A 143 9.77 3.45 18.57
CA SER A 143 9.30 4.68 17.94
C SER A 143 9.00 4.45 16.47
N ILE A 144 7.98 5.14 15.97
CA ILE A 144 7.58 5.12 14.56
C ILE A 144 7.40 6.55 14.05
N SER A 145 7.82 6.77 12.81
CA SER A 145 7.59 8.01 12.08
C SER A 145 6.97 7.72 10.71
N PHE A 146 6.10 8.61 10.28
CA PHE A 146 5.57 8.64 8.92
C PHE A 146 6.06 9.90 8.19
N TYR A 147 6.65 9.69 7.01
CA TYR A 147 7.21 10.75 6.18
C TYR A 147 6.53 10.82 4.82
N THR A 148 6.31 12.04 4.33
CA THR A 148 6.11 12.32 2.90
C THR A 148 7.37 12.94 2.33
N ARG A 149 7.80 12.52 1.14
CA ARG A 149 9.13 12.83 0.59
C ARG A 149 9.15 13.93 -0.46
N GLN A 150 7.99 14.26 -1.02
CA GLN A 150 7.87 15.21 -2.11
C GLN A 150 6.89 16.35 -1.75
N PRO A 151 7.21 17.61 -2.13
CA PRO A 151 8.45 18.06 -2.80
C PRO A 151 9.65 18.18 -1.85
N SER A 152 9.44 17.94 -0.55
CA SER A 152 10.48 17.91 0.48
C SER A 152 10.19 16.78 1.45
N ASN A 153 11.22 16.29 2.14
CA ASN A 153 11.05 15.32 3.22
C ASN A 153 10.42 16.00 4.44
N VAL A 154 9.19 15.61 4.77
CA VAL A 154 8.40 16.13 5.89
C VAL A 154 7.98 14.95 6.77
N GLU A 155 8.32 15.03 8.05
CA GLU A 155 7.75 14.15 9.08
C GLU A 155 6.32 14.61 9.35
N GLN A 156 5.35 13.85 8.88
CA GLN A 156 3.93 14.16 9.08
C GLN A 156 3.46 13.72 10.46
N TRP A 157 4.07 12.66 11.00
CA TRP A 157 3.77 12.13 12.31
C TRP A 157 4.97 11.37 12.89
N HIS A 158 5.07 11.42 14.21
CA HIS A 158 6.03 10.68 15.01
C HIS A 158 5.41 10.32 16.36
N ALA A 159 5.68 9.12 16.84
CA ALA A 159 5.32 8.67 18.18
C ALA A 159 6.39 7.75 18.76
N ASP A 160 6.64 7.93 20.05
CA ASP A 160 7.58 7.12 20.83
C ASP A 160 6.84 6.06 21.65
N GLY A 161 7.41 4.85 21.71
CA GLY A 161 6.92 3.79 22.60
C GLY A 161 5.57 3.19 22.21
N VAL A 162 5.12 3.40 20.97
CA VAL A 162 3.82 2.90 20.47
C VAL A 162 3.95 1.62 19.64
N VAL A 163 5.15 1.32 19.12
CA VAL A 163 5.43 0.05 18.44
C VAL A 163 5.98 -0.93 19.48
N THR A 164 5.09 -1.70 20.09
CA THR A 164 5.39 -2.66 21.12
C THR A 164 5.65 -4.03 20.51
N ALA A 165 6.72 -4.69 20.96
CA ALA A 165 6.94 -6.08 20.59
C ALA A 165 5.84 -6.96 21.17
N GLU A 166 5.61 -8.10 20.51
CA GLU A 166 4.64 -9.11 20.91
C GLU A 166 3.17 -8.68 20.84
N GLN A 167 2.87 -7.62 20.08
CA GLN A 167 1.51 -7.11 19.84
C GLN A 167 1.27 -6.92 18.34
N TRP A 168 0.01 -7.11 17.94
CA TRP A 168 -0.43 -6.74 16.60
C TRP A 168 -0.74 -5.26 16.58
N HIS A 169 -0.16 -4.58 15.60
CA HIS A 169 -0.45 -3.21 15.26
C HIS A 169 -1.10 -3.14 13.89
N ARG A 170 -1.83 -2.07 13.63
CA ARG A 170 -2.46 -1.81 12.33
C ARG A 170 -2.13 -0.42 11.84
N ILE A 171 -1.67 -0.36 10.59
CA ILE A 171 -1.53 0.89 9.85
C ILE A 171 -2.59 0.91 8.77
N ALA A 172 -3.36 1.99 8.71
CA ALA A 172 -4.24 2.28 7.59
C ALA A 172 -3.94 3.67 7.03
N MET A 173 -4.13 3.82 5.72
CA MET A 173 -3.89 5.06 5.02
C MET A 173 -4.96 5.36 4.00
N GLY A 174 -5.28 6.65 3.86
CA GLY A 174 -5.98 7.21 2.71
C GLY A 174 -5.04 8.13 1.95
N ILE A 175 -4.89 7.93 0.63
CA ILE A 175 -3.99 8.72 -0.20
C ILE A 175 -4.80 9.34 -1.32
N THR A 176 -4.82 10.67 -1.40
CA THR A 176 -5.27 11.41 -2.57
C THR A 176 -4.06 11.71 -3.45
N TRP A 177 -4.02 11.11 -4.63
CA TRP A 177 -2.90 11.14 -5.57
C TRP A 177 -2.89 12.42 -6.40
N SER A 178 -1.79 13.19 -6.34
CA SER A 178 -1.67 14.45 -7.08
C SER A 178 -0.21 14.90 -7.23
N LYS A 179 0.12 15.41 -8.42
CA LYS A 179 1.39 16.12 -8.69
C LYS A 179 1.42 17.53 -8.09
N ASP A 180 0.25 18.12 -7.86
CA ASP A 180 0.09 19.37 -7.13
C ASP A 180 0.06 19.09 -5.63
N GLU A 181 1.07 19.59 -4.90
CA GLU A 181 1.14 19.51 -3.44
C GLU A 181 -0.09 20.15 -2.78
N GLY A 182 -0.65 21.21 -3.37
CA GLY A 182 -1.86 21.86 -2.86
C GLY A 182 -3.10 20.98 -2.90
N VAL A 183 -3.08 19.86 -3.65
CA VAL A 183 -4.19 18.92 -3.81
C VAL A 183 -3.90 17.56 -3.18
N GLY A 184 -2.65 17.08 -3.21
CA GLY A 184 -2.30 15.78 -2.65
C GLY A 184 -2.48 15.72 -1.13
N ARG A 185 -3.08 14.64 -0.66
CA ARG A 185 -3.41 14.45 0.76
C ARG A 185 -3.06 13.04 1.22
N VAL A 186 -2.70 12.95 2.49
CA VAL A 186 -2.54 11.70 3.22
C VAL A 186 -3.31 11.77 4.53
N ASP A 187 -4.06 10.72 4.81
CA ASP A 187 -4.66 10.44 6.11
C ASP A 187 -4.02 9.15 6.64
N VAL A 188 -3.68 9.12 7.91
CA VAL A 188 -3.01 7.96 8.53
C VAL A 188 -3.70 7.62 9.83
N TRP A 189 -3.96 6.31 9.99
CA TRP A 189 -4.40 5.72 11.24
C TRP A 189 -3.35 4.73 11.73
N PHE A 190 -3.07 4.78 13.03
CA PHE A 190 -2.27 3.78 13.73
C PHE A 190 -3.11 3.25 14.87
N ASP A 191 -3.32 1.93 14.90
CA ASP A 191 -4.11 1.25 15.94
C ASP A 191 -5.50 1.88 16.17
N GLY A 192 -6.16 2.27 15.07
CA GLY A 192 -7.46 2.93 15.07
C GLY A 192 -7.44 4.44 15.27
N GLU A 193 -6.38 5.00 15.87
CA GLU A 193 -6.27 6.44 16.07
C GLU A 193 -5.85 7.15 14.78
N GLN A 194 -6.60 8.17 14.36
CA GLN A 194 -6.19 9.03 13.25
C GLN A 194 -5.05 9.94 13.69
N VAL A 195 -3.83 9.61 13.27
CA VAL A 195 -2.59 10.31 13.65
C VAL A 195 -2.15 11.37 12.63
N VAL A 196 -2.63 11.27 11.39
CA VAL A 196 -2.53 12.34 10.38
C VAL A 196 -3.91 12.57 9.78
N ASP A 197 -4.37 13.82 9.82
CA ASP A 197 -5.62 14.26 9.23
C ASP A 197 -5.34 15.29 8.12
N GLN A 198 -5.61 14.91 6.88
CA GLN A 198 -5.43 15.74 5.68
C GLN A 198 -4.02 16.32 5.53
N GLY A 199 -2.99 15.52 5.82
CA GLY A 199 -1.58 15.90 5.63
C GLY A 199 -1.32 16.28 4.18
N VAL A 200 -0.75 17.46 3.95
CA VAL A 200 -0.51 18.00 2.61
C VAL A 200 0.83 17.51 2.09
N ALA A 201 0.85 16.96 0.87
CA ALA A 201 2.09 16.54 0.20
C ALA A 201 1.89 16.45 -1.32
N ARG A 202 2.98 16.47 -2.09
CA ARG A 202 2.95 15.96 -3.46
C ARG A 202 2.98 14.43 -3.39
N THR A 203 1.85 13.79 -3.65
CA THR A 203 1.70 12.33 -3.55
C THR A 203 1.98 11.60 -4.87
N LEU A 204 2.10 12.32 -6.00
CA LEU A 204 2.63 11.80 -7.26
C LEU A 204 3.83 12.62 -7.73
N ASN A 205 4.91 11.96 -8.15
CA ASN A 205 6.02 12.67 -8.78
C ASN A 205 5.90 12.75 -10.31
N ASP A 206 5.23 11.77 -10.92
CA ASP A 206 5.10 11.61 -12.36
C ASP A 206 3.80 10.87 -12.72
N ASP A 207 3.64 10.50 -14.00
CA ASP A 207 2.46 9.80 -14.51
C ASP A 207 2.56 8.27 -14.39
N ASN A 208 3.60 7.73 -13.75
CA ASN A 208 3.70 6.30 -13.56
C ASN A 208 2.74 5.85 -12.45
N PRO A 209 2.19 4.62 -12.55
CA PRO A 209 1.46 4.03 -11.44
C PRO A 209 2.38 3.85 -10.23
N HIS A 210 1.81 3.87 -9.04
CA HIS A 210 2.55 3.67 -7.81
C HIS A 210 2.26 2.28 -7.25
N PHE A 211 3.23 1.72 -6.54
CA PHE A 211 3.08 0.46 -5.81
C PHE A 211 3.41 0.68 -4.34
N THR A 212 2.92 -0.23 -3.51
CA THR A 212 3.23 -0.29 -2.08
C THR A 212 4.20 -1.43 -1.83
N GLN A 213 5.18 -1.23 -0.96
CA GLN A 213 5.95 -2.31 -0.36
C GLN A 213 5.80 -2.31 1.15
N VAL A 214 5.64 -3.49 1.74
CA VAL A 214 5.62 -3.72 3.19
C VAL A 214 6.60 -4.83 3.54
N GLY A 215 7.28 -4.72 4.67
CA GLY A 215 8.32 -5.68 5.06
C GLY A 215 9.44 -5.03 5.86
N LEU A 216 10.68 -5.35 5.51
CA LEU A 216 11.88 -4.85 6.18
C LEU A 216 12.84 -4.27 5.15
N LEU A 217 13.10 -2.97 5.23
CA LEU A 217 14.15 -2.27 4.48
C LEU A 217 15.10 -1.58 5.46
N ARG A 218 16.38 -1.93 5.35
CA ARG A 218 17.49 -1.35 6.11
C ARG A 218 18.54 -0.73 5.16
N GLY A 219 19.26 0.25 5.68
CA GLY A 219 20.43 0.84 5.03
C GLY A 219 21.53 -0.19 4.70
N ALA A 220 22.51 0.23 3.89
CA ALA A 220 23.63 -0.59 3.44
C ALA A 220 24.69 -0.81 4.54
N ILE A 221 24.30 -1.51 5.62
CA ILE A 221 25.13 -1.78 6.79
C ILE A 221 24.99 -3.23 7.26
N GLU A 222 26.07 -3.81 7.78
CA GLU A 222 26.04 -5.13 8.45
C GLU A 222 25.41 -5.02 9.83
N PHE A 223 24.62 -6.02 10.19
CA PHE A 223 23.95 -6.08 11.49
C PHE A 223 24.06 -7.48 12.09
N GLU A 224 24.02 -7.59 13.42
CA GLU A 224 24.22 -8.85 14.14
C GLU A 224 22.90 -9.58 14.46
N ASP A 225 21.78 -8.86 14.38
CA ASP A 225 20.45 -9.37 14.63
C ASP A 225 19.82 -10.01 13.38
N VAL A 226 18.65 -10.63 13.55
CA VAL A 226 17.78 -11.04 12.44
C VAL A 226 16.42 -10.38 12.68
N PRO A 227 16.20 -9.17 12.16
CA PRO A 227 14.90 -8.51 12.24
C PRO A 227 13.81 -9.40 11.66
N VAL A 228 12.69 -9.52 12.37
CA VAL A 228 11.53 -10.28 11.93
C VAL A 228 10.29 -9.40 11.99
N ILE A 229 9.49 -9.43 10.94
CA ILE A 229 8.14 -8.86 10.91
C ILE A 229 7.16 -9.94 10.44
N ILE A 230 6.00 -10.00 11.07
CA ILE A 230 4.87 -10.79 10.61
C ILE A 230 3.82 -9.80 10.11
N ILE A 231 3.27 -10.05 8.93
CA ILE A 231 2.32 -9.19 8.23
C ILE A 231 1.06 -10.00 7.98
N ASP A 232 -0.09 -9.38 8.13
CA ASP A 232 -1.39 -10.02 7.89
C ASP A 232 -2.47 -8.95 7.59
N ASP A 233 -3.66 -9.36 7.18
CA ASP A 233 -4.83 -8.50 6.91
C ASP A 233 -4.47 -7.26 6.07
N ALA A 234 -3.70 -7.48 5.00
CA ALA A 234 -3.40 -6.42 4.06
C ALA A 234 -4.58 -6.23 3.10
N VAL A 235 -5.07 -5.00 2.98
CA VAL A 235 -6.29 -4.70 2.22
C VAL A 235 -6.16 -3.39 1.45
N GLU A 236 -6.68 -3.39 0.22
CA GLU A 236 -6.91 -2.17 -0.55
C GLU A 236 -8.41 -1.91 -0.67
N GLY A 237 -8.82 -0.67 -0.43
CA GLY A 237 -10.22 -0.25 -0.44
C GLY A 237 -10.47 1.09 -1.14
N ASP A 238 -11.76 1.44 -1.24
CA ASP A 238 -12.24 2.72 -1.78
C ASP A 238 -12.65 3.71 -0.67
N SER A 239 -12.72 3.25 0.59
CA SER A 239 -13.00 4.10 1.74
C SER A 239 -12.27 3.65 3.01
N VAL A 240 -12.35 4.47 4.06
CA VAL A 240 -11.80 4.15 5.38
C VAL A 240 -12.46 2.91 5.99
N GLU A 241 -13.74 2.69 5.73
CA GLU A 241 -14.48 1.52 6.22
C GLU A 241 -13.93 0.22 5.64
N ASP A 242 -13.49 0.22 4.38
CA ASP A 242 -12.92 -0.98 3.73
C ASP A 242 -11.60 -1.40 4.39
N VAL A 243 -10.82 -0.43 4.86
CA VAL A 243 -9.50 -0.68 5.47
C VAL A 243 -9.52 -0.78 7.00
N ARG A 244 -10.70 -0.68 7.62
CA ARG A 244 -10.95 -1.06 9.02
C ARG A 244 -9.85 -0.61 10.00
N PRO A 245 -9.57 0.70 10.18
CA PRO A 245 -8.43 1.14 10.98
C PRO A 245 -8.48 0.65 12.44
N ASP A 246 -9.68 0.45 13.00
CA ASP A 246 -9.89 0.04 14.40
C ASP A 246 -9.89 -1.49 14.60
N ASP A 247 -9.74 -2.29 13.54
CA ASP A 247 -9.82 -3.75 13.61
C ASP A 247 -8.46 -4.34 14.02
N LEU A 248 -8.07 -4.07 15.26
CA LEU A 248 -6.88 -4.64 15.86
C LEU A 248 -7.09 -6.13 16.12
N PRO A 249 -6.19 -7.00 15.61
CA PRO A 249 -6.24 -8.42 15.92
C PRO A 249 -6.12 -8.61 17.44
N SER A 250 -7.02 -9.38 18.03
CA SER A 250 -6.97 -9.63 19.47
C SER A 250 -5.63 -10.27 19.86
N GLU A 251 -4.98 -9.75 20.92
CA GLU A 251 -3.76 -10.34 21.49
C GLU A 251 -4.01 -11.79 21.91
N GLY A 252 -3.64 -12.73 21.04
CA GLY A 252 -3.70 -14.15 21.33
C GLY A 252 -4.54 -14.93 20.34
N GLY A 253 -3.85 -15.68 19.48
CA GLY A 253 -4.41 -16.86 18.84
C GLY A 253 -4.85 -17.86 19.91
N ASP A 254 -6.05 -17.70 20.44
CA ASP A 254 -6.81 -18.84 20.90
C ASP A 254 -7.53 -19.40 19.67
N THR A 255 -7.08 -20.54 19.18
CA THR A 255 -7.80 -21.39 18.19
C THR A 255 -9.12 -21.95 18.75
N GLY A 256 -9.80 -21.18 19.60
CA GLY A 256 -11.01 -21.55 20.33
C GLY A 256 -12.25 -21.17 19.55
N THR A 257 -12.81 -22.14 18.83
CA THR A 257 -14.22 -22.16 18.46
C THR A 257 -15.10 -21.75 19.65
N GLY A 258 -15.81 -20.60 19.57
CA GLY A 258 -16.70 -20.19 20.66
C GLY A 258 -17.57 -18.97 20.36
N GLU A 259 -18.80 -19.24 19.93
CA GLU A 259 -20.01 -18.43 19.99
C GLU A 259 -20.02 -17.18 20.91
N GLY A 260 -20.32 -16.02 20.29
CA GLY A 260 -21.39 -15.10 20.69
C GLY A 260 -21.40 -14.52 22.11
N GLY A 261 -21.16 -13.21 22.21
CA GLY A 261 -21.58 -12.45 23.39
C GLY A 261 -21.20 -10.98 23.34
N SER A 262 -22.14 -10.13 22.93
CA SER A 262 -22.13 -8.71 23.28
C SER A 262 -22.03 -8.55 24.80
N ASP A 263 -21.13 -7.70 25.29
CA ASP A 263 -21.56 -6.76 26.32
C ASP A 263 -20.78 -5.45 26.33
N SER A 264 -21.57 -4.41 26.51
CA SER A 264 -21.23 -3.00 26.63
C SER A 264 -20.82 -2.64 28.06
N GLY A 265 -19.84 -1.76 28.26
CA GLY A 265 -19.70 -1.10 29.57
C GLY A 265 -18.46 -0.28 29.85
N THR A 266 -18.55 1.03 29.58
CA THR A 266 -18.32 2.13 30.55
C THR A 266 -16.94 2.36 31.17
N SER A 267 -16.30 3.43 30.67
CA SER A 267 -15.52 4.51 31.32
C SER A 267 -14.91 4.32 32.73
N GLY A 268 -13.61 4.62 32.83
CA GLY A 268 -12.93 4.99 34.07
C GLY A 268 -11.79 5.99 33.79
N ALA A 269 -11.93 7.22 34.30
CA ALA A 269 -10.97 8.31 34.21
C ALA A 269 -9.90 8.24 35.32
N GLY A 270 -8.70 8.73 35.03
CA GLY A 270 -7.63 9.09 35.98
C GLY A 270 -6.27 8.90 35.33
N ASP A 271 -5.20 9.62 35.64
CA ASP A 271 -4.95 10.86 36.38
C ASP A 271 -3.50 11.25 35.96
N ALA A 272 -3.19 12.53 36.03
CA ALA A 272 -1.98 13.15 35.49
C ALA A 272 -0.67 12.66 36.13
N GLY A 273 0.35 12.46 35.29
CA GLY A 273 1.74 12.21 35.71
C GLY A 273 2.73 13.04 34.90
N SER A 274 3.18 14.13 35.50
CA SER A 274 4.21 15.07 35.02
C SER A 274 5.62 14.46 35.05
N GLY A 275 6.41 14.61 33.97
CA GLY A 275 7.82 14.20 33.94
C GLY A 275 8.64 14.80 32.79
N THR A 276 9.35 15.88 33.10
CA THR A 276 10.69 16.32 32.63
C THR A 276 11.15 16.05 31.18
N THR A 277 11.35 17.17 30.46
CA THR A 277 12.09 17.31 29.21
C THR A 277 13.60 17.21 29.43
N ASP A 278 14.25 16.21 28.82
CA ASP A 278 15.69 16.20 28.56
C ASP A 278 15.90 16.12 27.04
N GLY A 279 16.56 17.13 26.50
CA GLY A 279 16.82 17.27 25.07
C GLY A 279 17.86 16.27 24.59
N TYR A 280 17.47 15.44 23.63
CA TYR A 280 18.36 14.60 22.84
C TYR A 280 18.55 15.22 21.45
N PRO A 281 19.79 15.21 20.90
CA PRO A 281 20.06 15.75 19.57
C PRO A 281 19.48 14.85 18.48
N ASP A 282 18.77 15.52 17.57
CA ASP A 282 18.35 15.09 16.23
C ASP A 282 19.38 14.19 15.50
N PRO A 283 19.06 12.91 15.24
CA PRO A 283 19.78 12.08 14.29
C PRO A 283 19.05 12.09 12.95
N THR A 284 19.19 13.19 12.20
CA THR A 284 18.90 13.24 10.76
C THR A 284 19.93 12.40 10.00
N GLY A 285 19.83 11.08 10.14
CA GLY A 285 20.35 10.13 9.17
C GLY A 285 19.46 10.16 7.94
N VAL A 286 19.58 11.24 7.17
CA VAL A 286 18.99 11.33 5.82
C VAL A 286 19.60 10.16 5.03
N ILE A 287 18.80 9.11 4.81
CA ILE A 287 19.07 8.17 3.74
C ILE A 287 18.80 8.97 2.47
N ASP A 288 19.84 9.64 1.97
CA ASP A 288 19.86 10.21 0.63
C ASP A 288 19.68 9.05 -0.34
N ASP A 289 18.43 8.76 -0.69
CA ASP A 289 18.09 7.92 -1.82
C ASP A 289 18.45 8.72 -3.08
N ALA A 290 19.72 8.65 -3.43
CA ALA A 290 20.25 9.17 -4.66
C ALA A 290 19.64 8.34 -5.80
N GLY A 291 18.52 8.84 -6.33
CA GLY A 291 17.94 8.41 -7.58
C GLY A 291 19.02 8.35 -8.66
N THR A 292 19.56 7.15 -8.85
CA THR A 292 20.50 6.86 -9.91
C THR A 292 19.75 6.00 -10.90
N ALA A 293 19.25 6.65 -11.96
CA ALA A 293 18.68 5.95 -13.10
C ALA A 293 19.71 4.94 -13.63
N LEU A 294 19.41 3.65 -13.52
CA LEU A 294 20.15 2.61 -14.23
C LEU A 294 19.61 2.46 -15.65
N PRO A 295 20.48 2.21 -16.65
CA PRO A 295 20.10 2.16 -18.04
C PRO A 295 19.30 0.89 -18.35
N GLY A 296 18.25 1.05 -19.14
CA GLY A 296 17.42 -0.05 -19.61
C GLY A 296 18.23 -1.08 -20.41
N GLU A 297 18.02 -2.36 -20.07
CA GLU A 297 18.45 -3.47 -20.92
C GLU A 297 17.48 -3.60 -22.09
N GLY A 298 17.91 -3.07 -23.22
CA GLY A 298 17.31 -3.32 -24.52
C GLY A 298 17.75 -4.66 -25.07
N GLY A 299 16.76 -5.50 -25.40
CA GLY A 299 16.56 -6.07 -26.73
C GLY A 299 17.69 -6.89 -27.34
N ASP A 300 17.41 -8.19 -27.49
CA ASP A 300 17.97 -9.05 -28.53
C ASP A 300 17.93 -8.39 -29.92
N GLU A 301 18.88 -8.80 -30.77
CA GLU A 301 18.67 -9.25 -32.17
C GLU A 301 19.73 -8.73 -33.19
N TRP A 302 20.66 -9.63 -33.57
CA TRP A 302 21.35 -9.84 -34.87
C TRP A 302 22.09 -8.68 -35.58
N GLY A 303 23.36 -8.93 -35.95
CA GLY A 303 24.08 -8.10 -36.92
C GLY A 303 25.52 -8.52 -37.19
N ASP A 304 25.69 -9.49 -38.09
CA ASP A 304 26.94 -9.82 -38.79
C ASP A 304 27.36 -8.62 -39.68
N GLY A 305 28.64 -8.24 -39.72
CA GLY A 305 29.05 -7.06 -40.50
C GLY A 305 30.51 -6.63 -40.38
N SER A 306 31.34 -7.20 -41.25
CA SER A 306 32.72 -6.82 -41.53
C SER A 306 32.90 -5.41 -42.15
N GLY A 307 34.05 -4.76 -41.89
CA GLY A 307 34.65 -3.70 -42.71
C GLY A 307 34.80 -2.37 -41.96
N SER A 308 35.96 -1.99 -41.39
CA SER A 308 37.26 -1.62 -42.00
C SER A 308 37.23 -0.38 -42.91
N THR A 309 37.96 0.63 -42.44
CA THR A 309 38.65 1.76 -43.10
C THR A 309 37.84 2.90 -43.72
N GLY A 310 38.21 4.14 -43.34
CA GLY A 310 38.12 5.29 -44.23
C GLY A 310 37.92 6.64 -43.55
N SER A 311 39.02 7.32 -43.23
CA SER A 311 39.07 8.74 -42.82
C SER A 311 38.57 9.70 -43.90
N GLY A 312 38.03 10.85 -43.50
CA GLY A 312 37.82 11.99 -44.39
C GLY A 312 37.20 13.20 -43.70
N ALA A 313 38.03 14.19 -43.35
CA ALA A 313 37.64 15.51 -42.89
C ALA A 313 37.13 16.38 -44.06
N GLY A 314 36.24 17.34 -43.77
CA GLY A 314 35.83 18.37 -44.73
C GLY A 314 34.82 19.34 -44.14
N GLU A 315 35.25 20.60 -43.99
CA GLU A 315 34.54 21.74 -43.44
C GLU A 315 33.48 22.35 -44.39
N SER A 316 32.62 23.18 -43.78
CA SER A 316 32.18 24.50 -44.26
C SER A 316 30.99 24.63 -45.24
N GLU A 317 29.92 25.20 -44.64
CA GLU A 317 29.10 26.37 -45.04
C GLU A 317 28.30 26.44 -46.36
N GLY A 318 27.13 27.08 -46.21
CA GLY A 318 26.25 27.59 -47.26
C GLY A 318 25.04 26.69 -47.51
N SER A 319 23.81 27.14 -47.60
CA SER A 319 23.21 28.48 -47.61
C SER A 319 21.69 28.28 -47.69
N ASP A 320 20.94 29.25 -47.19
CA ASP A 320 19.57 29.66 -47.54
C ASP A 320 18.67 28.71 -48.35
N SER A 321 17.43 28.57 -47.89
CA SER A 321 16.20 28.96 -48.62
C SER A 321 15.04 28.01 -48.32
N GLY A 322 13.88 28.56 -48.00
CA GLY A 322 12.62 27.96 -48.48
C GLY A 322 11.47 27.87 -47.47
N CYS A 323 10.62 28.88 -47.52
CA CYS A 323 9.21 28.84 -47.08
C CYS A 323 8.46 27.56 -47.46
N GLY A 324 7.49 27.16 -46.62
CA GLY A 324 6.47 26.20 -47.04
C GLY A 324 5.41 25.90 -45.99
N CYS A 325 4.42 26.80 -45.85
CA CYS A 325 3.16 26.49 -45.18
C CYS A 325 2.44 25.32 -45.89
N ARG A 326 1.83 24.39 -45.13
CA ARG A 326 0.53 23.82 -45.50
C ARG A 326 -0.16 23.10 -44.33
N SER A 327 -1.28 23.69 -43.96
CA SER A 327 -2.40 23.11 -43.25
C SER A 327 -3.05 21.98 -44.07
N GLY A 328 -3.53 20.94 -43.36
CA GLY A 328 -4.31 19.84 -43.91
C GLY A 328 -5.36 19.39 -42.91
N SER A 329 -6.54 19.99 -43.01
CA SER A 329 -7.79 19.55 -42.42
C SER A 329 -8.27 18.24 -43.06
N GLY A 330 -8.66 17.25 -42.25
CA GLY A 330 -9.30 16.02 -42.71
C GLY A 330 -10.50 15.68 -41.83
N THR A 331 -11.68 16.05 -42.30
CA THR A 331 -13.01 15.67 -41.81
C THR A 331 -13.51 14.40 -42.50
N GLY A 332 -14.27 13.57 -41.76
CA GLY A 332 -15.10 12.48 -42.30
C GLY A 332 -14.67 11.11 -41.77
N GLY A 333 -15.53 10.24 -41.23
CA GLY A 333 -16.98 10.23 -41.29
C GLY A 333 -17.60 9.19 -40.36
N LEU A 334 -18.91 9.33 -40.23
CA LEU A 334 -19.86 8.50 -39.50
C LEU A 334 -19.94 7.08 -40.07
N ALA A 335 -20.07 6.07 -39.20
CA ALA A 335 -20.83 4.86 -39.50
C ALA A 335 -21.33 4.21 -38.19
N ALA A 336 -22.61 4.47 -37.90
CA ALA A 336 -23.41 3.70 -36.97
C ALA A 336 -23.97 2.46 -37.68
N TRP A 337 -23.83 1.29 -37.09
CA TRP A 337 -24.65 0.12 -37.36
C TRP A 337 -24.95 -0.58 -36.03
N GLY A 338 -26.21 -0.56 -35.62
CA GLY A 338 -26.72 -1.42 -34.56
C GLY A 338 -27.17 -2.76 -35.12
N LEU A 339 -27.39 -3.73 -34.23
CA LEU A 339 -28.49 -4.69 -34.35
C LEU A 339 -28.71 -5.45 -33.03
N LEU A 340 -29.97 -5.42 -32.62
CA LEU A 340 -30.63 -6.22 -31.59
C LEU A 340 -30.75 -7.70 -31.98
N GLY A 341 -30.87 -8.56 -30.97
CA GLY A 341 -31.49 -9.90 -31.06
C GLY A 341 -31.00 -10.86 -29.98
N LEU A 342 -31.68 -10.99 -28.83
CA LEU A 342 -32.79 -11.91 -28.52
C LEU A 342 -32.36 -13.25 -27.87
N LEU A 343 -32.69 -13.35 -26.58
CA LEU A 343 -33.41 -14.45 -25.89
C LEU A 343 -33.23 -15.91 -26.36
N GLY A 344 -32.69 -16.71 -25.43
CA GLY A 344 -33.35 -17.93 -24.94
C GLY A 344 -32.83 -19.28 -25.44
N LEU A 345 -32.35 -20.12 -24.51
CA LEU A 345 -33.05 -21.36 -24.11
C LEU A 345 -32.20 -22.22 -23.15
N ARG A 346 -32.84 -22.54 -22.02
CA ARG A 346 -32.60 -23.73 -21.19
C ARG A 346 -32.41 -24.99 -22.05
N ARG A 347 -31.39 -25.80 -21.74
CA ARG A 347 -31.53 -27.26 -21.87
C ARG A 347 -30.72 -28.02 -20.83
N ARG A 348 -31.47 -28.64 -19.93
CA ARG A 348 -31.07 -29.65 -18.94
C ARG A 348 -31.11 -31.03 -19.61
N ARG A 349 -30.07 -31.85 -19.40
CA ARG A 349 -29.99 -33.35 -19.49
C ARG A 349 -28.49 -33.67 -19.37
N ARG A 350 -28.00 -34.54 -18.50
CA ARG A 350 -28.55 -35.70 -17.78
C ARG A 350 -28.10 -35.69 -16.34
#